data_AF-A0A6T9BHX2-F1
#
_entry.id   AF-A0A6T9BHX2-F1
#
_cell.length_a   1.000
_cell.length_b   1.000
_cell.length_c   1.000
_cell.angle_alpha   90.00
_cell.angle_beta   90.00
_cell.angle_gamma   90.00
#
_symmetry.space_group_name_H-M   'P 1'
#
loop_
_entity.id
_entity.type
_entity.pdbx_description
1 polymer ?
#
loop_
_entity_poly.entity_id
_entity_poly.type
_entity_poly.pdbx_seq_one_letter_code
_entity_poly.pdbx_strand_id
1 'polypeptide(L)'
;MNVNCAVSCKVCKPACKDTHDDCPGWAKDGECTANPGHTMKACPTSCNLDVCKEAVCADKNTTACTLWGLNDECVRNPAMMMAECPVTCGVCTEVCQNKDASCADWALDGQCESNEEVMLTLCPQSCGVCQQLEKFYHGYNGLKDEL
;
A
#
# COMPACT_ATOMS: atom_id res chain seq x y z
N MET A 1 -15.77 5.59 -15.37
CA MET A 1 -15.00 6.09 -14.19
C MET A 1 -13.62 6.51 -14.70
N ASN A 2 -12.99 7.60 -14.24
CA ASN A 2 -11.64 7.93 -14.74
C ASN A 2 -10.60 7.02 -14.05
N VAL A 3 -9.96 6.16 -14.84
CA VAL A 3 -8.90 5.22 -14.41
C VAL A 3 -7.72 5.88 -13.69
N ASN A 4 -7.47 7.17 -13.94
CA ASN A 4 -6.40 7.94 -13.28
C ASN A 4 -6.79 8.45 -11.88
N CYS A 5 -8.04 8.28 -11.46
CA CYS A 5 -8.52 8.68 -10.16
C CYS A 5 -8.63 7.48 -9.19
N ALA A 6 -8.00 6.34 -9.49
CA ALA A 6 -8.18 5.11 -8.70
C ALA A 6 -7.85 5.28 -7.20
N VAL A 7 -6.84 6.09 -6.86
CA VAL A 7 -6.48 6.39 -5.45
C VAL A 7 -7.48 7.38 -4.83
N SER A 8 -7.81 8.48 -5.52
CA SER A 8 -8.74 9.50 -5.00
C SER A 8 -10.19 8.99 -4.90
N CYS A 9 -10.60 8.10 -5.80
CA CYS A 9 -11.86 7.37 -5.76
C CYS A 9 -11.82 6.17 -4.80
N LYS A 10 -10.70 5.94 -4.11
CA LYS A 10 -10.52 4.87 -3.11
C LYS A 10 -10.75 3.46 -3.69
N VAL A 11 -10.47 3.28 -4.98
CA VAL A 11 -10.44 1.97 -5.64
C VAL A 11 -9.19 1.22 -5.18
N CYS A 12 -8.04 1.87 -5.33
CA CYS A 12 -6.81 1.51 -4.65
C CYS A 12 -6.78 2.25 -3.30
N LYS A 13 -6.31 1.60 -2.24
CA LYS A 13 -6.24 2.20 -0.89
C LYS A 13 -4.92 1.85 -0.20
N PRO A 14 -4.42 2.73 0.68
CA PRO A 14 -3.34 2.38 1.59
C PRO A 14 -3.81 1.27 2.54
N ALA A 15 -3.05 0.19 2.60
CA ALA A 15 -3.30 -0.95 3.48
C ALA A 15 -1.98 -1.54 3.99
N CYS A 16 -2.04 -2.17 5.17
CA CYS A 16 -0.95 -3.00 5.63
C CYS A 16 -0.93 -4.31 4.85
N LYS A 17 0.26 -4.69 4.38
CA LYS A 17 0.50 -5.98 3.75
C LYS A 17 1.96 -6.35 3.95
N ASP A 18 2.21 -7.57 4.40
CA ASP A 18 3.57 -8.13 4.39
C ASP A 18 4.08 -8.24 2.95
N THR A 19 5.30 -7.80 2.71
CA THR A 19 5.91 -7.78 1.37
C THR A 19 6.90 -8.91 1.13
N HIS A 20 7.19 -9.73 2.15
CA HIS A 20 8.08 -10.88 2.06
C HIS A 20 7.46 -12.13 2.67
N ASP A 21 7.73 -13.28 2.05
CA ASP A 21 7.27 -14.58 2.55
C ASP A 21 7.95 -14.96 3.89
N ASP A 22 9.13 -14.38 4.17
CA ASP A 22 9.90 -14.60 5.40
C ASP A 22 9.38 -13.79 6.60
N CYS A 23 8.41 -12.90 6.41
CA CYS A 23 7.87 -12.04 7.45
C CYS A 23 7.43 -12.78 8.73
N PRO A 24 6.75 -13.94 8.67
CA PRO A 24 6.41 -14.73 9.86
C PRO A 24 7.66 -15.24 10.60
N GLY A 25 8.72 -15.57 9.86
CA GLY A 25 10.00 -16.02 10.43
C GLY A 25 10.71 -14.90 11.16
N TRP A 26 10.94 -13.76 10.48
CA TRP A 26 11.56 -12.59 11.09
C TRP A 26 10.79 -12.09 12.32
N ALA A 27 9.46 -12.06 12.25
CA ALA A 27 8.64 -11.68 13.40
C ALA A 27 8.83 -12.63 14.60
N LYS A 28 8.87 -13.94 14.36
CA LYS A 28 9.14 -14.95 15.39
C LYS A 28 10.54 -14.82 15.99
N ASP A 29 11.51 -14.43 15.18
CA ASP A 29 12.91 -14.26 15.60
C ASP A 29 13.15 -12.93 16.36
N GLY A 30 12.11 -12.11 16.53
CA GLY A 30 12.17 -10.87 17.31
C GLY A 30 12.64 -9.64 16.50
N GLU A 31 12.72 -9.76 15.18
CA GLU A 31 13.18 -8.69 14.29
C GLU A 31 12.30 -7.44 14.34
N CYS A 32 11.03 -7.59 14.70
CA CYS A 32 10.10 -6.46 14.89
C CYS A 32 10.55 -5.51 15.99
N THR A 33 11.32 -5.99 16.98
CA THR A 33 11.89 -5.17 18.06
C THR A 33 13.35 -4.84 17.83
N ALA A 34 14.13 -5.79 17.28
CA ALA A 34 15.55 -5.60 17.03
C ALA A 34 15.81 -4.65 15.85
N ASN A 35 15.03 -4.78 14.77
CA ASN A 35 15.18 -4.04 13.52
C ASN A 35 13.84 -3.45 13.05
N PRO A 36 13.16 -2.61 13.86
CA PRO A 36 11.82 -2.11 13.58
C PRO A 36 11.76 -1.34 12.26
N GLY A 37 12.79 -0.53 11.93
CA GLY A 37 12.84 0.21 10.68
C GLY A 37 12.80 -0.66 9.42
N HIS A 38 13.27 -1.90 9.52
CA HIS A 38 13.22 -2.87 8.42
C HIS A 38 11.89 -3.63 8.44
N THR A 39 11.58 -4.28 9.56
CA THR A 39 10.51 -5.28 9.63
C THR A 39 9.14 -4.69 9.87
N MET A 40 9.00 -3.57 10.60
CA MET A 40 7.68 -2.95 10.74
C MET A 40 7.21 -2.32 9.42
N LYS A 41 8.14 -1.92 8.53
CA LYS A 41 7.82 -1.45 7.18
C LYS A 41 7.50 -2.59 6.21
N ALA A 42 8.35 -3.62 6.19
CA ALA A 42 8.24 -4.73 5.24
C ALA A 42 7.22 -5.81 5.67
N CYS A 43 7.05 -5.98 6.97
CA CYS A 43 6.26 -7.03 7.60
C CYS A 43 5.25 -6.48 8.61
N PRO A 44 4.46 -5.46 8.25
CA PRO A 44 3.59 -4.76 9.19
C PRO A 44 2.53 -5.66 9.83
N THR A 45 2.01 -6.65 9.10
CA THR A 45 1.01 -7.59 9.63
C THR A 45 1.66 -8.67 10.49
N SER A 46 2.80 -9.24 10.06
CA SER A 46 3.53 -10.23 10.87
C SER A 46 4.08 -9.63 12.16
N CYS A 47 4.49 -8.36 12.14
CA CYS A 47 4.89 -7.62 13.34
C CYS A 47 3.73 -7.19 14.23
N ASN A 48 2.49 -7.55 13.88
CA ASN A 48 1.28 -7.28 14.67
C ASN A 48 1.07 -5.80 15.02
N LEU A 49 1.46 -4.89 14.12
CA LEU A 49 1.24 -3.46 14.33
C LEU A 49 -0.25 -3.16 14.51
N ASP A 50 -0.58 -2.35 15.52
CA ASP A 50 -1.99 -2.09 15.87
C ASP A 50 -2.74 -1.39 14.74
N VAL A 51 -2.08 -0.51 13.98
CA VAL A 51 -2.69 0.16 12.82
C VAL A 51 -3.13 -0.81 11.72
N CYS A 52 -2.54 -2.01 11.66
CA CYS A 52 -2.91 -3.04 10.71
C CYS A 52 -4.14 -3.87 11.14
N LYS A 53 -4.61 -3.67 12.37
CA LYS A 53 -5.87 -4.23 12.87
C LYS A 53 -7.04 -3.29 12.60
N GLU A 54 -6.77 -2.05 12.23
CA GLU A 54 -7.79 -1.05 11.89
C GLU A 54 -8.31 -1.23 10.46
N ALA A 55 -9.52 -0.72 10.20
CA ALA A 55 -10.14 -0.81 8.87
C ALA A 55 -9.46 0.08 7.82
N VAL A 56 -8.68 1.08 8.25
CA VAL A 56 -8.01 2.04 7.38
C VAL A 56 -6.59 2.24 7.87
N CYS A 57 -5.62 2.03 6.98
CA CYS A 57 -4.22 2.34 7.26
C CYS A 57 -3.96 3.81 6.93
N ALA A 58 -3.76 4.63 7.96
CA ALA A 58 -3.61 6.07 7.81
C ALA A 58 -2.65 6.65 8.85
N ASP A 59 -2.01 7.76 8.50
CA ASP A 59 -1.32 8.61 9.47
C ASP A 59 -2.32 9.19 10.48
N LYS A 60 -2.00 9.11 11.78
CA LYS A 60 -2.88 9.65 12.83
C LYS A 60 -2.98 11.18 12.76
N ASN A 61 -1.91 11.85 12.35
CA ASN A 61 -1.89 13.29 12.09
C ASN A 61 -1.04 13.59 10.85
N THR A 62 -1.69 13.78 9.71
CA THR A 62 -1.02 13.99 8.41
C THR A 62 -0.01 15.14 8.43
N THR A 63 -0.33 16.27 9.08
CA THR A 63 0.56 17.43 9.13
C THR A 63 1.81 17.14 9.96
N ALA A 64 1.64 16.56 11.15
CA ALA A 64 2.75 16.20 12.02
C ALA A 64 3.63 15.12 11.36
N CYS A 65 3.00 14.09 10.80
CA CYS A 65 3.69 13.02 10.09
C CYS A 65 4.48 13.54 8.89
N THR A 66 3.92 14.47 8.11
CA THR A 66 4.66 15.12 7.01
C THR A 66 5.93 15.82 7.52
N LEU A 67 5.82 16.59 8.62
CA LEU A 67 6.96 17.31 9.19
C LEU A 67 8.01 16.36 9.78
N TRP A 68 7.57 15.34 10.53
CA TRP A 68 8.47 14.35 11.12
C TRP A 68 9.14 13.46 10.07
N GLY A 69 8.41 13.08 9.02
CA GLY A 69 8.95 12.35 7.88
C GLY A 69 10.04 13.14 7.16
N LEU A 70 9.84 14.45 6.93
CA LEU A 70 10.87 15.34 6.37
C LEU A 70 12.09 15.50 7.28
N ASN A 71 11.92 15.29 8.58
CA ASN A 71 13.00 15.27 9.57
C ASN A 71 13.57 13.86 9.79
N ASP A 72 13.44 12.94 8.83
CA ASP A 72 13.96 11.58 8.88
C ASP A 72 13.56 10.76 10.12
N GLU A 73 12.44 11.11 10.77
CA GLU A 73 12.02 10.41 11.99
C GLU A 73 11.67 8.94 11.70
N CYS A 74 11.29 8.59 10.47
CA CYS A 74 11.12 7.18 10.07
C CYS A 74 12.41 6.36 10.22
N VAL A 75 13.58 7.00 10.21
CA VAL A 75 14.90 6.36 10.41
C VAL A 75 15.39 6.55 11.84
N ARG A 76 15.25 7.77 12.39
CA ARG A 76 15.73 8.10 13.75
C ARG A 76 14.87 7.50 14.86
N ASN A 77 13.57 7.40 14.64
CA ASN A 77 12.58 6.91 15.61
C ASN A 77 11.55 5.98 14.93
N PRO A 78 12.02 4.86 14.34
CA PRO A 78 11.21 4.03 13.44
C PRO A 78 9.99 3.43 14.14
N ALA A 79 10.14 2.88 15.34
CA ALA A 79 9.04 2.21 16.02
C ALA A 79 7.86 3.15 16.33
N MET A 80 8.15 4.36 16.81
CA MET A 80 7.13 5.38 17.07
C MET A 80 6.48 5.84 15.76
N MET A 81 7.32 6.19 14.78
CA MET A 81 6.83 6.73 13.52
C MET A 81 6.04 5.71 12.71
N MET A 82 6.38 4.43 12.76
CA MET A 82 5.62 3.39 12.07
C MET A 82 4.27 3.09 12.73
N ALA A 83 4.12 3.39 14.02
CA ALA A 83 2.84 3.30 14.73
C ALA A 83 1.95 4.54 14.57
N GLU A 84 2.55 5.74 14.49
CA GLU A 84 1.84 7.02 14.40
C GLU A 84 1.62 7.51 12.96
N CYS A 85 2.60 7.23 12.10
CA CYS A 85 2.73 7.74 10.74
C CYS A 85 2.99 6.62 9.71
N PRO A 86 2.17 5.56 9.69
CA PRO A 86 2.41 4.38 8.86
C PRO A 86 2.33 4.67 7.36
N VAL A 87 1.55 5.64 6.89
CA VAL A 87 1.55 6.02 5.46
C VAL A 87 2.85 6.75 5.15
N THR A 88 3.20 7.76 5.94
CA THR A 88 4.43 8.56 5.71
C THR A 88 5.69 7.69 5.75
N CYS A 89 5.76 6.70 6.65
CA CYS A 89 6.92 5.82 6.76
C CYS A 89 6.85 4.56 5.89
N GLY A 90 5.80 4.41 5.07
CA GLY A 90 5.66 3.33 4.09
C GLY A 90 5.33 1.97 4.69
N VAL A 91 4.76 1.93 5.89
CA VAL A 91 4.10 0.75 6.49
C VAL A 91 2.80 0.46 5.75
N CYS A 92 2.01 1.50 5.47
CA CYS A 92 0.88 1.40 4.56
C CYS A 92 1.39 1.46 3.13
N THR A 93 1.15 0.41 2.35
CA THR A 93 1.42 0.41 0.91
C THR A 93 0.13 0.63 0.15
N GLU A 94 0.21 1.29 -1.01
CA GLU A 94 -0.93 1.41 -1.89
C GLU A 94 -1.28 0.04 -2.45
N VAL A 95 -2.38 -0.56 -1.98
CA VAL A 95 -2.83 -1.87 -2.44
C VAL A 95 -3.90 -1.67 -3.49
N CYS A 96 -3.63 -2.16 -4.69
CA CYS A 96 -4.61 -2.24 -5.75
C CYS A 96 -4.72 -3.68 -6.26
N GLN A 97 -5.87 -4.30 -6.00
CA GLN A 97 -6.12 -5.70 -6.31
C GLN A 97 -7.61 -5.94 -6.57
N ASN A 98 -7.93 -7.05 -7.22
CA ASN A 98 -9.30 -7.51 -7.36
C ASN A 98 -9.95 -7.79 -6.00
N LYS A 99 -11.24 -7.51 -5.90
CA LYS A 99 -12.04 -7.73 -4.69
C LYS A 99 -12.92 -8.98 -4.78
N ASP A 100 -13.00 -9.59 -5.96
CA ASP A 100 -13.70 -10.85 -6.21
C ASP A 100 -12.79 -11.86 -6.91
N ALA A 101 -12.94 -13.14 -6.60
CA ALA A 101 -12.19 -14.22 -7.23
C ALA A 101 -12.55 -14.39 -8.72
N SER A 102 -13.78 -14.04 -9.10
CA SER A 102 -14.31 -14.16 -10.46
C SER A 102 -13.86 -13.04 -11.39
N CYS A 103 -13.10 -12.05 -10.88
CA CYS A 103 -12.65 -10.91 -11.65
C CYS A 103 -11.82 -11.28 -12.89
N ALA A 104 -11.08 -12.40 -12.85
CA ALA A 104 -10.36 -12.89 -14.02
C ALA A 104 -11.32 -13.35 -15.13
N ASP A 105 -12.32 -14.15 -14.76
CA ASP A 105 -13.32 -14.68 -15.69
C ASP A 105 -14.18 -13.56 -16.28
N TRP A 106 -14.68 -12.65 -15.44
CA TRP A 106 -15.48 -11.51 -15.91
C TRP A 106 -14.71 -10.59 -16.86
N ALA A 107 -13.40 -10.40 -16.63
CA ALA A 107 -12.58 -9.63 -17.56
C ALA A 107 -12.43 -10.35 -18.91
N LEU A 108 -12.27 -11.68 -18.93
CA LEU A 108 -12.26 -12.47 -20.16
C LEU A 108 -13.59 -12.41 -20.91
N ASP A 109 -14.70 -12.32 -20.18
CA ASP A 109 -16.05 -12.16 -20.73
C ASP A 109 -16.34 -10.74 -21.25
N GLY A 110 -15.36 -9.82 -21.20
CA GLY A 110 -15.51 -8.44 -21.70
C GLY A 110 -16.33 -7.54 -20.77
N GLN A 111 -16.43 -7.86 -19.48
CA GLN A 111 -17.14 -7.04 -18.50
C GLN A 111 -16.41 -5.71 -18.25
N CYS A 112 -15.10 -5.62 -18.49
CA CYS A 112 -14.36 -4.37 -18.32
C CYS A 112 -14.88 -3.25 -19.23
N GLU A 113 -15.40 -3.58 -20.41
CA GLU A 113 -16.01 -2.65 -21.37
C GLU A 113 -17.53 -2.59 -21.22
N SER A 114 -18.19 -3.74 -21.08
CA SER A 114 -19.66 -3.83 -21.05
C SER A 114 -20.28 -3.48 -19.69
N ASN A 115 -19.49 -3.53 -18.61
CA ASN A 115 -19.89 -3.22 -17.24
C ASN A 115 -18.77 -2.45 -16.51
N GLU A 116 -18.25 -1.43 -17.18
CA GLU A 116 -17.06 -0.68 -16.79
C GLU A 116 -17.15 -0.16 -15.34
N GLU A 117 -18.25 0.47 -14.93
CA GLU A 117 -18.35 1.11 -13.61
C GLU A 117 -18.15 0.11 -12.45
N VAL A 118 -18.79 -1.06 -12.55
CA VAL A 118 -18.66 -2.12 -11.56
C VAL A 118 -17.27 -2.73 -11.65
N MET A 119 -16.80 -3.04 -12.85
CA MET A 119 -15.56 -3.75 -13.04
C MET A 119 -14.32 -2.94 -12.68
N LEU A 120 -14.28 -1.63 -12.97
CA LEU A 120 -13.15 -0.78 -12.58
C LEU A 120 -13.06 -0.59 -11.06
N THR A 121 -14.15 -0.79 -10.32
CA THR A 121 -14.17 -0.64 -8.85
C THR A 121 -14.00 -1.96 -8.12
N LEU A 122 -14.57 -3.05 -8.64
CA LEU A 122 -14.52 -4.40 -8.06
C LEU A 122 -13.28 -5.17 -8.53
N CYS A 123 -12.92 -5.02 -9.80
CA CYS A 123 -11.87 -5.77 -10.49
C CYS A 123 -10.79 -4.86 -11.11
N PRO A 124 -10.24 -3.90 -10.35
CA PRO A 124 -9.29 -2.92 -10.89
C PRO A 124 -8.00 -3.56 -11.42
N GLN A 125 -7.61 -4.73 -10.93
CA GLN A 125 -6.42 -5.42 -11.42
C GLN A 125 -6.70 -6.12 -12.74
N SER A 126 -7.77 -6.89 -12.84
CA SER A 126 -8.15 -7.57 -14.08
C SER A 126 -8.46 -6.59 -15.21
N CYS A 127 -9.07 -5.43 -14.91
CA CYS A 127 -9.36 -4.40 -15.92
C CYS A 127 -8.20 -3.42 -16.15
N GLY A 128 -7.01 -3.70 -15.63
CA GLY A 128 -5.80 -2.92 -15.94
C GLY A 128 -5.71 -1.54 -15.28
N VAL A 129 -6.59 -1.21 -14.33
CA VAL A 129 -6.51 0.05 -13.55
C VAL A 129 -5.21 0.07 -12.74
N CYS A 130 -4.86 -1.03 -12.09
CA CYS A 130 -3.64 -1.12 -11.28
C CYS A 130 -2.38 -0.85 -12.12
N GLN A 131 -2.30 -1.44 -13.31
CA GLN A 131 -1.16 -1.28 -14.21
C GLN A 131 -1.03 0.16 -14.73
N GLN A 132 -2.16 0.85 -14.96
CA GLN A 132 -2.15 2.26 -15.35
C GLN A 132 -1.66 3.15 -14.21
N LEU A 133 -2.02 2.82 -12.97
CA LEU A 133 -1.53 3.50 -11.78
C LEU A 133 0.00 3.38 -11.65
N GLU A 134 0.53 2.17 -11.79
CA GLU A 134 1.97 1.92 -11.77
C GLU A 134 2.72 2.71 -12.85
N LYS A 135 2.17 2.76 -14.07
CA LYS A 135 2.76 3.55 -15.18
C LYS A 135 2.77 5.04 -14.85
N PHE A 136 1.74 5.56 -14.20
CA PHE A 136 1.67 6.98 -13.80
C PHE A 136 2.72 7.32 -12.74
N TYR A 137 2.85 6.51 -11.68
CA TYR A 137 3.80 6.77 -10.60
C TYR A 137 5.26 6.43 -10.98
N HIS A 138 5.52 5.37 -11.73
CA HIS A 138 6.87 5.05 -12.22
C HIS A 138 7.29 5.91 -13.42
N GLY A 139 6.35 6.37 -14.26
CA GLY A 139 6.63 7.33 -15.33
C GLY A 139 7.12 8.69 -14.83
N TYR A 140 6.80 9.05 -13.58
CA TYR A 140 7.35 10.23 -12.89
C TYR A 140 8.69 9.94 -12.19
N ASN A 141 8.94 8.69 -11.76
CA ASN A 141 10.22 8.27 -11.15
C ASN A 141 11.30 7.92 -12.18
N GLY A 142 10.96 7.74 -13.47
CA GLY A 142 11.93 7.64 -14.57
C GLY A 142 12.77 8.90 -14.82
N LEU A 143 12.60 9.95 -14.00
CA LEU A 143 13.48 11.13 -13.93
C LEU A 143 14.44 11.10 -12.72
N LYS A 144 14.47 10.01 -11.94
CA LYS A 144 15.34 9.87 -10.76
C LYS A 144 16.32 8.69 -10.80
N ASP A 145 16.25 7.82 -11.82
CA ASP A 145 17.16 6.68 -11.97
C ASP A 145 18.40 7.00 -12.85
N GLU A 146 18.80 8.28 -12.93
CA GLU A 146 20.13 8.69 -13.39
C GLU A 146 20.67 9.78 -12.46
N LEU A 147 21.28 9.37 -11.34
CA LEU A 147 22.40 10.04 -10.64
C LEU A 147 22.95 9.13 -9.53
#